data_AF-A0A558HC45-F1
#
_entry.id   AF-A0A558HC45-F1
#
_cell.length_a   1.000
_cell.length_b   1.000
_cell.length_c   1.000
_cell.angle_alpha   90.00
_cell.angle_beta   90.00
_cell.angle_gamma   90.00
#
_symmetry.space_group_name_H-M   'P 1'
#
loop_
_entity.id
_entity.type
_entity.pdbx_description
1 polymer ?
#
loop_
_entity_poly.entity_id
_entity_poly.type
_entity_poly.pdbx_seq_one_letter_code
_entity_poly.pdbx_strand_id
1 'polypeptide(L)'
;MKWLLRIVIAFSVSFVITMAMVVAGFIMAMFSTMDAGVRKFGLFGAIFFEAHEQPSGATAMEIGVADGTPIAIIFGIGFLFCLAVTVMLEKLKLRKKQLLQTQ
;
A
#
# COMPACT_ATOMS: atom_id res chain seq x y z
N MET A 1 8.40 -25.90 -6.08
CA MET A 1 9.26 -24.72 -5.82
C MET A 1 8.87 -23.46 -6.62
N LYS A 2 8.68 -23.51 -7.95
CA LYS A 2 8.35 -22.29 -8.75
C LYS A 2 7.10 -21.54 -8.28
N TRP A 3 6.08 -22.25 -7.79
CA TRP A 3 4.88 -21.64 -7.21
C TRP A 3 5.12 -20.95 -5.87
N LEU A 4 5.89 -21.56 -4.96
CA LEU A 4 6.28 -20.94 -3.70
C LEU A 4 7.08 -19.64 -3.93
N LEU A 5 8.03 -19.65 -4.86
CA LEU A 5 8.82 -18.47 -5.20
C LEU A 5 7.93 -17.32 -5.71
N ARG A 6 6.91 -17.62 -6.54
CA ARG A 6 5.97 -16.60 -7.03
C ARG A 6 5.12 -16.02 -5.91
N ILE A 7 4.65 -16.86 -5.00
CA ILE A 7 3.87 -16.41 -3.85
C ILE A 7 4.72 -15.47 -2.99
N VAL A 8 5.97 -15.84 -2.69
CA VAL A 8 6.89 -15.00 -1.91
C VAL A 8 7.20 -13.68 -2.61
N ILE A 9 7.41 -13.69 -3.94
CA ILE A 9 7.65 -12.47 -4.70
C ILE A 9 6.41 -11.58 -4.72
N ALA A 10 5.23 -12.13 -5.03
CA ALA A 10 3.98 -11.38 -5.04
C ALA A 10 3.69 -10.79 -3.66
N PHE A 11 3.92 -11.56 -2.59
CA PHE A 11 3.80 -11.10 -1.21
C PHE A 11 4.74 -9.93 -0.93
N SER A 12 6.02 -10.07 -1.25
CA SER A 12 7.04 -9.03 -1.02
C SER A 12 6.74 -7.75 -1.81
N VAL A 13 6.35 -7.88 -3.08
CA VAL A 13 5.99 -6.73 -3.95
C VAL A 13 4.75 -6.01 -3.41
N SER A 14 3.69 -6.75 -3.09
CA SER A 14 2.47 -6.16 -2.53
C SER A 14 2.73 -5.48 -1.18
N PHE A 15 3.63 -6.04 -0.36
CA PHE A 15 4.02 -5.46 0.92
C PHE A 15 4.72 -4.11 0.73
N VAL A 16 5.71 -4.06 -0.16
CA VAL A 16 6.44 -2.82 -0.47
C VAL A 16 5.50 -1.74 -1.03
N ILE A 17 4.59 -2.10 -1.94
CA ILE A 17 3.62 -1.16 -2.52
C ILE A 17 2.67 -0.62 -1.43
N THR A 18 2.17 -1.50 -0.56
CA THR A 18 1.27 -1.10 0.53
C THR A 18 1.99 -0.16 1.49
N MET A 19 3.25 -0.46 1.83
CA MET A 19 4.05 0.40 2.71
C MET A 19 4.29 1.78 2.08
N ALA A 20 4.60 1.82 0.78
CA ALA A 20 4.72 3.08 0.05
C ALA A 20 3.42 3.89 0.06
N MET A 21 2.27 3.24 -0.11
CA MET A 21 0.94 3.88 0.02
C MET A 21 0.69 4.42 1.42
N VAL A 22 1.05 3.69 2.47
CA VAL A 22 0.91 4.14 3.86
C VAL A 22 1.75 5.39 4.10
N VAL A 23 3.02 5.39 3.68
CA VAL A 23 3.90 6.56 3.78
C VAL A 23 3.35 7.74 3.00
N ALA A 24 2.93 7.54 1.75
CA ALA A 24 2.32 8.59 0.95
C ALA A 24 1.04 9.15 1.59
N GLY A 25 0.23 8.28 2.21
CA GLY A 25 -0.96 8.67 2.98
C GLY A 25 -0.62 9.55 4.18
N PHE A 26 0.45 9.21 4.92
CA PHE A 26 0.92 10.05 6.04
C PHE A 26 1.40 11.40 5.55
N ILE A 27 2.18 11.44 4.47
CA ILE A 27 2.65 12.69 3.86
C ILE A 27 1.46 13.56 3.41
N MET A 28 0.46 12.96 2.75
CA MET A 28 -0.78 13.68 2.39
C MET A 28 -1.53 14.20 3.61
N ALA A 29 -1.68 13.39 4.67
CA ALA A 29 -2.38 13.82 5.88
C ALA A 29 -1.67 15.01 6.56
N MET A 30 -0.33 14.96 6.61
CA MET A 30 0.51 16.04 7.14
C MET A 30 0.41 17.33 6.33
N PHE A 31 0.37 17.26 5.00
CA PHE A 31 0.16 18.45 4.18
C PHE A 31 -1.30 18.93 4.15
N SER A 32 -2.26 18.08 4.54
CA SER A 32 -3.67 18.43 4.61
C SER A 32 -4.08 19.12 5.91
N THR A 33 -3.23 19.12 6.94
CA THR A 33 -3.44 19.91 8.17
C THR A 33 -2.95 21.35 7.96
N MET A 34 -3.82 22.22 7.42
CA MET A 34 -3.60 23.68 7.43
C MET A 34 -4.08 24.35 8.73
N ASP A 35 -4.96 23.70 9.50
CA ASP A 35 -5.50 24.23 10.76
C ASP A 35 -5.04 23.36 11.95
N ALA A 36 -4.45 24.00 12.96
CA ALA A 36 -4.07 23.35 14.21
C ALA A 36 -5.33 22.85 14.96
N GLY A 37 -5.26 21.64 15.53
CA GLY A 37 -6.32 21.07 16.36
C GLY A 37 -7.37 20.20 15.64
N VAL A 38 -7.26 19.94 14.34
CA VAL A 38 -8.18 19.03 13.62
C VAL A 38 -7.50 17.71 13.29
N ARG A 39 -7.97 16.61 13.89
CA ARG A 39 -7.54 15.24 13.57
C ARG A 39 -7.91 14.91 12.13
N LYS A 40 -6.91 14.73 11.27
CA LYS A 40 -7.11 14.32 9.87
C LYS A 40 -6.86 12.83 9.73
N PHE A 41 -7.78 12.17 9.04
CA PHE A 41 -7.72 10.75 8.74
C PHE A 41 -7.30 10.55 7.28
N GLY A 42 -6.26 9.77 7.06
CA GLY A 42 -5.81 9.34 5.74
C GLY A 42 -6.14 7.87 5.51
N LEU A 43 -6.08 7.44 4.25
CA LEU A 43 -6.09 6.02 3.88
C LEU A 43 -7.35 5.30 4.43
N PHE A 44 -8.53 5.89 4.15
CA PHE A 44 -9.85 5.42 4.60
C PHE A 44 -10.03 5.33 6.12
N GLY A 45 -9.39 6.21 6.89
CA GLY A 45 -9.47 6.16 8.36
C GLY A 45 -8.40 5.32 9.01
N ALA A 46 -7.55 4.64 8.23
CA ALA A 46 -6.54 3.76 8.78
C ALA A 46 -5.44 4.51 9.53
N ILE A 47 -5.04 5.66 8.99
CA ILE A 47 -3.98 6.48 9.57
C ILE A 47 -4.55 7.81 10.04
N PHE A 48 -3.99 8.33 11.12
CA PHE A 48 -4.36 9.64 11.63
C PHE A 48 -3.12 10.51 11.81
N PHE A 49 -3.35 11.81 11.65
CA PHE A 49 -2.39 12.85 11.92
C PHE A 49 -3.10 13.96 12.71
N GLU A 50 -2.51 14.36 13.82
CA GLU A 50 -3.05 15.38 14.71
C GLU A 50 -1.93 16.32 15.16
N ALA A 51 -2.07 17.61 14.86
CA ALA A 51 -1.13 18.65 15.27
C ALA A 51 -1.79 19.49 16.37
N HIS A 52 -1.19 19.46 17.57
CA HIS A 52 -1.63 20.22 18.73
C HIS A 52 -0.60 21.29 19.08
N GLU A 53 -1.06 22.50 19.36
CA GLU A 53 -0.19 23.54 19.90
C GLU A 53 0.09 23.27 21.37
N GLN A 54 1.36 23.15 21.73
CA GLN A 54 1.78 23.02 23.12
C GLN A 54 1.84 24.42 23.78
N PRO A 55 1.58 24.52 25.09
CA PRO A 55 1.64 25.79 25.83
C PRO A 55 3.01 26.47 25.80
N SER A 56 4.05 25.76 25.37
CA SER A 56 5.42 26.25 25.18
C SER A 56 5.65 26.99 23.85
N GLY A 57 4.64 27.10 22.98
CA GLY A 57 4.77 27.63 21.62
C GLY A 57 5.35 26.63 20.61
N ALA A 58 5.61 25.39 21.02
CA ALA A 58 6.01 24.30 20.13
C ALA A 58 4.77 23.60 19.53
N THR A 59 4.89 23.10 18.30
CA THR A 59 3.86 22.24 17.69
C THR A 59 4.16 20.78 18.04
N ALA A 60 3.26 20.14 18.77
CA ALA A 60 3.30 18.70 19.00
C ALA A 60 2.58 17.99 17.84
N MET A 61 3.21 16.93 17.33
CA MET A 61 2.62 16.08 16.28
C MET A 61 2.38 14.67 16.83
N GLU A 62 1.14 14.20 16.70
CA GLU A 62 0.78 12.80 16.88
C GLU A 62 0.48 12.16 15.52
N ILE A 63 1.17 11.06 15.26
CA ILE A 63 1.04 10.27 14.03
C ILE A 63 0.82 8.82 14.45
N GLY A 64 -0.19 8.17 13.89
CA GLY A 64 -0.45 6.77 14.22
C GLY A 64 -1.42 6.06 13.30
N VAL A 65 -1.64 4.79 13.61
CA VAL A 65 -2.64 3.93 12.94
C VAL A 65 -3.86 3.87 13.84
N ALA A 66 -4.99 4.36 13.35
CA ALA A 66 -6.28 4.30 14.05
C ALA A 66 -7.02 2.99 13.76
N ASP A 67 -6.94 2.49 12.53
CA ASP A 67 -7.56 1.23 12.11
C ASP A 67 -6.64 0.48 11.13
N GLY A 68 -6.24 -0.74 11.46
CA GLY A 68 -5.42 -1.57 10.58
C GLY A 68 -6.20 -2.20 9.42
N THR A 69 -7.53 -2.18 9.49
CA THR A 69 -8.40 -2.90 8.55
C THR A 69 -8.25 -2.44 7.11
N PRO A 70 -8.27 -1.13 6.78
CA PRO A 70 -8.11 -0.69 5.39
C PRO A 70 -6.73 -1.02 4.81
N ILE A 71 -5.68 -0.99 5.64
CA ILE A 71 -4.32 -1.38 5.23
C ILE A 71 -4.27 -2.86 4.87
N ALA A 72 -4.87 -3.72 5.71
CA ALA A 72 -4.94 -5.15 5.44
C ALA A 72 -5.74 -5.48 4.17
N ILE A 73 -6.83 -4.74 3.91
CA ILE A 73 -7.63 -4.88 2.69
C ILE A 73 -6.81 -4.49 1.45
N ILE A 74 -6.15 -3.33 1.46
CA ILE A 74 -5.30 -2.88 0.34
C ILE A 74 -4.19 -3.88 0.06
N PHE A 75 -3.53 -4.35 1.12
CA PHE A 75 -2.50 -5.38 1.01
C PHE A 75 -3.04 -6.67 0.38
N GLY A 76 -4.18 -7.18 0.86
CA GLY A 76 -4.81 -8.39 0.35
C GLY A 76 -5.20 -8.26 -1.13
N ILE A 77 -5.82 -7.14 -1.51
CA ILE A 77 -6.19 -6.87 -2.92
C ILE A 77 -4.94 -6.79 -3.79
N GLY A 78 -3.91 -6.05 -3.36
CA GLY A 78 -2.64 -5.93 -4.08
C GLY A 78 -1.95 -7.27 -4.27
N PHE A 79 -1.92 -8.12 -3.24
CA PHE A 79 -1.35 -9.46 -3.30
C PHE A 79 -2.09 -10.35 -4.30
N LEU A 80 -3.42 -10.39 -4.23
CA LEU A 80 -4.24 -11.17 -5.18
C LEU A 80 -4.06 -10.67 -6.62
N PHE A 81 -3.97 -9.36 -6.81
CA PHE A 81 -3.71 -8.76 -8.11
C PHE A 81 -2.33 -9.18 -8.65
N CYS A 82 -1.27 -9.08 -7.85
CA CYS A 82 0.07 -9.53 -8.25
C CYS A 82 0.08 -11.02 -8.63
N LEU A 83 -0.59 -11.88 -7.85
CA LEU A 83 -0.73 -13.29 -8.19
C LEU A 83 -1.45 -13.48 -9.52
N ALA A 84 -2.59 -12.83 -9.74
CA ALA A 84 -3.35 -12.93 -10.99
C ALA A 84 -2.52 -12.50 -12.20
N VAL A 85 -1.78 -11.39 -12.08
CA VAL A 85 -0.87 -10.88 -13.12
C VAL A 85 0.21 -11.90 -13.45
N THR A 86 0.88 -12.46 -12.44
CA THR A 86 1.93 -13.47 -12.69
C THR A 86 1.40 -14.71 -13.41
N VAL A 87 0.20 -15.17 -13.06
CA VAL A 87 -0.46 -16.31 -13.74
C VAL A 87 -0.80 -15.97 -15.19
N MET A 88 -1.35 -14.78 -15.44
CA MET A 88 -1.71 -14.34 -16.80
C MET A 88 -0.47 -14.16 -17.68
N LEU A 89 0.60 -13.55 -17.17
CA LEU A 89 1.85 -13.38 -17.90
C LEU A 89 2.45 -14.71 -18.34
N GLU A 90 2.31 -15.77 -17.55
CA GLU A 90 2.77 -17.10 -17.96
C GLU A 90 1.93 -17.72 -19.05
N LYS A 91 0.59 -17.62 -18.94
CA LYS A 91 -0.30 -18.07 -20.01
C LYS A 91 0.01 -17.38 -21.33
N LEU A 92 0.30 -16.08 -21.29
CA LEU A 92 0.69 -15.30 -22.46
C LEU A 92 2.05 -15.73 -23.01
N LYS A 93 3.06 -15.92 -22.14
CA LYS A 93 4.39 -16.40 -22.56
C LYS A 93 4.34 -17.78 -23.20
N LEU A 94 3.52 -18.68 -22.67
CA LEU A 94 3.30 -20.02 -23.23
C LEU A 94 2.67 -19.94 -24.62
N ARG A 95 1.59 -19.16 -24.77
CA ARG A 95 0.93 -18.94 -26.07
C ARG A 95 1.88 -18.32 -27.09
N LYS A 96 2.66 -17.31 -26.69
CA LYS A 96 3.67 -16.69 -27.56
C LYS A 96 4.69 -17.70 -28.07
N LYS A 97 5.19 -18.59 -27.21
CA LYS A 97 6.14 -19.64 -27.61
C LYS A 97 5.53 -20.63 -28.61
N GLN A 98 4.28 -21.02 -28.41
CA GLN A 98 3.59 -21.93 -29.33
C GLN A 98 3.41 -21.30 -30.73
N LEU A 99 3.06 -20.02 -30.79
CA LEU A 99 2.92 -19.30 -32.05
C LEU A 99 4.27 -19.15 -32.78
N LEU A 100 5.36 -18.89 -32.06
CA LEU A 100 6.70 -18.78 -32.62
C LEU A 100 7.30 -20.12 -33.10
N GLN A 101 6.79 -21.26 -32.63
CA GLN A 101 7.22 -22.59 -33.07
C GLN A 101 6.41 -23.12 -34.26
N THR A 102 5.29 -22.47 -34.59
CA THR A 102 4.42 -22.85 -35.72
C THR A 102 4.72 -22.02 -36.98
N GLN A 103 5.58 -20.99 -36.86
CA GLN A 103 6.14 -20.20 -37.96
C GLN A 103 7.52 -20.72 -38.34
#